data_AF-A0A9E1VNL1-F1
#
_entry.id   AF-A0A9E1VNL1-F1
#
_cell.length_a   1.000
_cell.length_b   1.000
_cell.length_c   1.000
_cell.angle_alpha   90.00
_cell.angle_beta   90.00
_cell.angle_gamma   90.00
#
_symmetry.space_group_name_H-M   'P 1'
#
loop_
_entity.id
_entity.type
_entity.pdbx_description
1 polymer ?
#
loop_
_entity_poly.entity_id
_entity_poly.type
_entity_poly.pdbx_seq_one_letter_code
_entity_poly.pdbx_strand_id
1 'polypeptide(L)' 'MSELTTDVDDYIEFYNYKRFHQTLDYKKPMNVYQESIKLNQNKKRAS' A
#
# COMPACT_ATOMS: atom_id res chain seq x y z
N MET A 1 -16.99 15.99 -12.63
CA MET A 1 -15.62 16.04 -12.06
C MET A 1 -15.51 15.23 -10.77
N SER A 2 -16.49 15.31 -9.86
CA SER A 2 -16.53 14.53 -8.61
C SER A 2 -16.51 13.00 -8.83
N GLU A 3 -17.21 12.48 -9.83
CA GLU A 3 -17.27 11.02 -10.08
C GLU A 3 -15.89 10.45 -10.44
N LEU A 4 -15.14 11.08 -11.34
CA LEU A 4 -13.80 10.62 -11.71
C LEU A 4 -12.84 10.59 -10.52
N THR A 5 -12.90 11.59 -9.64
CA THR A 5 -12.06 11.60 -8.43
C THR A 5 -12.46 10.48 -7.47
N THR A 6 -13.75 10.25 -7.28
CA THR A 6 -14.26 9.16 -6.45
C THR A 6 -13.89 7.80 -7.00
N ASP A 7 -14.00 7.59 -8.32
CA ASP A 7 -13.62 6.33 -8.96
C ASP A 7 -12.12 6.02 -8.80
N VAL A 8 -11.28 7.06 -8.87
CA VAL A 8 -9.84 6.93 -8.63
C VAL A 8 -9.56 6.59 -7.16
N ASP A 9 -10.23 7.25 -6.22
CA ASP A 9 -10.08 6.99 -4.78
C ASP A 9 -10.49 5.55 -4.44
N ASP A 10 -11.62 5.09 -4.97
CA ASP A 10 -12.13 3.73 -4.80
C ASP A 10 -11.16 2.69 -5.39
N TYR A 11 -10.60 2.97 -6.57
CA TYR A 11 -9.60 2.11 -7.18
C TYR A 11 -8.31 2.03 -6.36
N ILE A 12 -7.84 3.16 -5.81
CA ILE A 12 -6.66 3.21 -4.94
C ILE A 12 -6.91 2.42 -3.66
N GLU A 13 -8.09 2.56 -3.04
CA GLU A 13 -8.46 1.80 -1.84
C GLU A 13 -8.48 0.30 -2.15
N PHE A 14 -9.15 -0.10 -3.23
CA PHE A 14 -9.20 -1.49 -3.66
C PHE A 14 -7.80 -2.05 -3.92
N TYR A 15 -6.99 -1.34 -4.70
CA TYR A 15 -5.66 -1.81 -5.08
C TYR A 15 -4.76 -1.98 -3.85
N ASN A 16 -4.73 -0.99 -2.95
CA ASN A 16 -3.82 -1.02 -1.81
C ASN A 16 -4.27 -1.97 -0.70
N TYR A 17 -5.59 -2.04 -0.43
CA TYR A 17 -6.12 -2.69 0.78
C TYR A 17 -6.94 -3.96 0.52
N LYS A 18 -7.39 -4.22 -0.72
CA LYS A 18 -8.25 -5.36 -1.05
C LYS A 18 -7.59 -6.32 -2.05
N ARG A 19 -6.82 -5.82 -3.01
CA ARG A 19 -6.15 -6.63 -4.05
C ARG A 19 -4.99 -7.43 -3.50
N PHE A 20 -5.00 -8.73 -3.76
CA PHE A 20 -3.82 -9.59 -3.60
C PHE A 20 -2.94 -9.52 -4.86
N HIS A 21 -1.63 -9.43 -4.67
CA HIS A 21 -0.69 -9.30 -5.78
C HIS A 21 0.26 -10.50 -5.84
N GLN A 22 0.24 -11.25 -6.94
CA GLN A 22 1.02 -12.50 -7.07
C GLN A 22 2.52 -12.26 -6.88
N THR A 23 3.08 -11.18 -7.44
CA THR A 23 4.52 -10.87 -7.29
C THR A 23 4.90 -10.41 -5.89
N LEU A 24 3.93 -10.17 -5.01
CA LEU A 24 4.14 -9.85 -3.59
C LEU A 24 3.84 -11.06 -2.70
N ASP A 25 3.99 -12.28 -3.22
CA ASP A 25 3.61 -13.54 -2.56
C ASP A 25 2.15 -13.51 -2.07
N TYR A 26 1.25 -13.01 -2.92
CA TYR A 26 -0.16 -12.80 -2.59
C TYR A 26 -0.39 -11.94 -1.34
N LYS A 27 0.54 -11.05 -0.99
CA LYS A 27 0.29 -9.99 0.00
C LYS A 27 -0.47 -8.83 -0.65
N LYS A 28 -1.16 -8.06 0.19
CA LYS A 28 -1.75 -6.78 -0.18
C LYS A 28 -0.66 -5.72 -0.29
N PRO A 29 -0.70 -4.82 -1.31
CA PRO A 29 0.32 -3.78 -1.46
C PRO A 29 0.53 -2.94 -0.20
N MET A 30 -0.53 -2.58 0.52
CA MET A 30 -0.38 -1.76 1.74
C MET A 30 0.44 -2.45 2.84
N ASN A 31 0.33 -3.78 2.97
CA ASN A 31 1.12 -4.52 3.96
C ASN A 31 2.61 -4.39 3.64
N VAL A 32 2.99 -4.43 2.35
CA VAL A 32 4.39 -4.29 1.91
C VAL A 32 4.92 -2.87 2.19
N TYR A 33 4.12 -1.83 1.95
CA TYR A 33 4.49 -0.46 2.28
C TYR A 33 4.67 -0.25 3.80
N GLN A 34 3.77 -0.80 4.60
CA GLN A 34 3.85 -0.67 6.05
C GLN A 34 5.14 -1.30 6.61
N GLU A 35 5.53 -2.47 6.10
CA GLU A 35 6.77 -3.12 6.52
C GLU A 35 8.01 -2.34 6.08
N SER A 36 8.02 -1.76 4.88
CA SER A 36 9.15 -0.95 4.42
C SER A 36 9.30 0.35 5.22
N ILE A 37 8.20 0.99 5.62
CA ILE A 37 8.21 2.17 6.49
C ILE A 37 8.80 1.83 7.86
N LYS A 38 8.34 0.74 8.49
CA LYS A 38 8.89 0.26 9.77
C LYS A 38 10.38 -0.02 9.68
N LEU A 39 10.81 -0.72 8.62
CA LEU A 39 12.23 -1.01 8.38
C LEU A 39 13.06 0.28 8.31
N ASN A 40 12.59 1.28 7.57
CA ASN A 40 13.28 2.55 7.43
C ASN A 40 13.31 3.35 8.73
N GLN A 41 12.25 3.32 9.53
CA GLN A 41 12.22 3.94 10.87
C GLN A 41 13.23 3.27 11.82
N ASN A 42 13.32 1.94 11.80
CA ASN A 42 14.27 1.20 12.62
C ASN A 42 15.72 1.50 12.22
N LYS A 43 16.01 1.57 10.91
CA LYS A 43 17.32 2.00 10.41
C LYS A 43 17.70 3.40 10.88
N LYS A 44 16.76 4.35 10.85
CA LYS A 44 16.99 5.72 11.35
C LYS A 44 17.28 5.77 12.85
N ARG A 45 16.64 4.91 13.66
CA ARG A 45 16.85 4.85 15.12
C ARG A 45 18.16 4.18 15.52
N ALA A 46 18.71 3.32 14.66
CA ALA A 46 19.96 2.60 14.89
C ALA A 46 21.20 3.35 14.39
N SER A 47 21.03 4.50 13.73
CA SER A 47 22.08 5.41 13.28
C SER A 47 22.22 6.59 14.23
#